data_AF-A0A497F851-F1
#
_entry.id   AF-A0A497F851-F1
#
_cell.length_a   1.000
_cell.length_b   1.000
_cell.length_c   1.000
_cell.angle_alpha   90.00
_cell.angle_beta   90.00
_cell.angle_gamma   90.00
#
_symmetry.space_group_name_H-M   'P 1'
#
loop_
_entity.id
_entity.type
_entity.pdbx_description
1 polymer ?
#
loop_
_entity_poly.entity_id
_entity_poly.type
_entity_poly.pdbx_seq_one_letter_code
_entity_poly.pdbx_strand_id
1 'polypeptide(L)'
;MRTSAAARSEVLSKLAVIVIALVILPTLMAYSAPQPVSKSTTYIFRDVIVVENRGGRVVSLSDIQLNYVNVPSGFYGQKVKLIKVYVNGSEVKYYWGRDIDGNPVAFFERDLELRPGTTVNVTVIMEIEVPVNKSIPEVNYDGGFVTEIPEEYMNYTVATSLWNYSDPIFSKYVLEVKERGDVMEIITCVLKWIESTFCYETHMPPLKPSEVVKRGAGDCDELANVMITVLRSAGIPAFLEVGAVYLPSPRPIREIFAEGHVVLYLCNVSWHAWVVAYTPRWGWVPIDLTYFRGSHIESSGSGIRIRSTNILDHINGAAVRSSHVIAFTRVTVTDYIEEYLKQRRFLIENSIYITEYQRLTIKKVTREPLPQYYYVLAISTLAVLATFLSLNLWKRSRPLKKNLTKSSVNSIVNCSVDHIEEECTPI
;
A
#
# COMPACT_ATOMS: atom_id res chain seq x y z
N MET A 1 -16.96 -2.32 -71.92
CA MET A 1 -16.23 -3.28 -71.06
C MET A 1 -15.59 -2.64 -69.80
N ARG A 2 -16.12 -1.51 -69.25
CA ARG A 2 -15.62 -0.87 -68.01
C ARG A 2 -16.58 -0.93 -66.81
N THR A 3 -17.78 -1.48 -66.98
CA THR A 3 -18.84 -1.48 -65.96
C THR A 3 -18.81 -2.67 -65.00
N SER A 4 -18.17 -3.79 -65.34
CA SER A 4 -18.17 -4.99 -64.48
C SER A 4 -17.13 -4.97 -63.36
N ALA A 5 -16.02 -4.26 -63.53
CA ALA A 5 -14.96 -4.15 -62.54
C ALA A 5 -15.34 -3.18 -61.40
N ALA A 6 -15.98 -2.05 -61.73
CA ALA A 6 -16.48 -1.09 -60.75
C ALA A 6 -17.60 -1.70 -59.89
N ALA A 7 -18.53 -2.44 -60.50
CA ALA A 7 -19.61 -3.13 -59.79
C ALA A 7 -19.07 -4.23 -58.85
N ARG A 8 -18.04 -4.99 -59.26
CA ARG A 8 -17.38 -5.98 -58.38
C ARG A 8 -16.62 -5.35 -57.22
N SER A 9 -15.96 -4.22 -57.45
CA SER A 9 -15.29 -3.42 -56.42
C SER A 9 -16.27 -2.94 -55.35
N GLU A 10 -17.43 -2.44 -55.76
CA GLU A 10 -18.47 -1.94 -54.85
C GLU A 10 -19.14 -3.07 -54.05
N VAL A 11 -19.35 -4.23 -54.66
CA VAL A 11 -19.88 -5.42 -53.96
C VAL A 11 -18.87 -5.96 -52.95
N LEU A 12 -17.58 -5.99 -53.30
CA LEU A 12 -16.51 -6.43 -52.40
C LEU A 12 -16.29 -5.45 -51.23
N SER A 13 -16.42 -4.14 -51.45
CA SER A 13 -16.31 -3.14 -50.37
C SER A 13 -17.49 -3.24 -49.38
N LYS A 14 -18.71 -3.44 -49.88
CA LYS A 14 -19.90 -3.66 -49.05
C LYS A 14 -19.80 -4.97 -48.25
N LEU A 15 -19.32 -6.05 -48.86
CA LEU A 15 -19.04 -7.32 -48.16
C LEU A 15 -17.96 -7.17 -47.07
N ALA A 16 -16.89 -6.40 -47.34
CA ALA A 16 -15.85 -6.14 -46.35
C ALA A 16 -16.40 -5.34 -45.16
N VAL A 17 -17.24 -4.32 -45.39
CA VAL A 17 -17.89 -3.56 -44.31
C VAL A 17 -18.83 -4.44 -43.50
N ILE A 18 -19.59 -5.33 -44.14
CA ILE A 18 -20.47 -6.28 -43.45
C ILE A 18 -19.67 -7.27 -42.61
N VAL A 19 -18.58 -7.83 -43.13
CA VAL A 19 -17.70 -8.74 -42.37
C VAL A 19 -17.03 -8.03 -41.20
N ILE A 20 -16.56 -6.79 -41.40
CA ILE A 20 -16.00 -5.95 -40.34
C ILE A 20 -17.08 -5.68 -39.27
N ALA A 21 -18.30 -5.34 -39.66
CA ALA A 21 -19.41 -5.16 -38.72
C ALA A 21 -19.76 -6.47 -37.98
N LEU A 22 -19.80 -7.61 -38.67
CA LEU A 22 -20.09 -8.92 -38.08
C LEU A 22 -18.97 -9.43 -37.16
N VAL A 23 -17.75 -8.91 -37.25
CA VAL A 23 -16.65 -9.26 -36.34
C VAL A 23 -16.52 -8.24 -35.20
N ILE A 24 -16.64 -6.95 -35.50
CA ILE A 24 -16.49 -5.85 -34.54
C ILE A 24 -17.70 -5.74 -33.62
N LEU A 25 -18.93 -5.93 -34.12
CA LEU A 25 -20.14 -5.76 -33.32
C LEU A 25 -20.26 -6.83 -32.22
N PRO A 26 -19.99 -8.13 -32.48
CA PRO A 26 -19.97 -9.13 -31.42
C PRO A 26 -18.81 -8.95 -30.44
N THR A 27 -17.65 -8.44 -30.90
CA THR A 27 -16.55 -8.11 -29.96
C THR A 27 -16.88 -6.88 -29.11
N LEU A 28 -17.51 -5.84 -29.66
CA LEU A 28 -18.02 -4.71 -28.89
C LEU A 28 -19.10 -5.17 -27.91
N MET A 29 -20.03 -6.03 -28.33
CA MET A 29 -21.09 -6.59 -27.49
C MET A 29 -20.55 -7.53 -26.41
N ALA A 30 -19.50 -8.30 -26.70
CA ALA A 30 -18.81 -9.12 -25.70
C ALA A 30 -18.00 -8.27 -24.70
N TYR A 31 -17.54 -7.09 -25.13
CA TYR A 31 -16.86 -6.12 -24.28
C TYR A 31 -17.84 -5.29 -23.43
N SER A 32 -19.06 -5.05 -23.93
CA SER A 32 -20.13 -4.35 -23.21
C SER A 32 -21.06 -5.30 -22.45
N ALA A 33 -20.95 -6.61 -22.64
CA ALA A 33 -21.62 -7.59 -21.80
C ALA A 33 -21.16 -7.39 -20.34
N PRO A 34 -22.07 -7.17 -19.39
CA PRO A 34 -21.72 -7.04 -17.98
C PRO A 34 -21.11 -8.37 -17.53
N GLN A 35 -19.77 -8.41 -17.50
CA GLN A 35 -19.04 -9.49 -16.88
C GLN A 35 -19.41 -9.50 -15.39
N PRO A 36 -19.53 -10.68 -14.75
CA PRO A 36 -19.84 -10.74 -13.32
C PRO A 36 -18.80 -9.91 -12.57
N VAL A 37 -19.24 -8.79 -12.01
CA VAL A 37 -18.39 -7.92 -11.19
C VAL A 37 -17.98 -8.75 -9.98
N SER A 38 -16.71 -9.15 -9.95
CA SER A 38 -16.15 -9.83 -8.79
C SER A 38 -16.31 -8.89 -7.58
N LYS A 39 -16.78 -9.41 -6.46
CA LYS A 39 -17.07 -8.58 -5.26
C LYS A 39 -15.81 -8.24 -4.46
N SER A 40 -14.66 -8.76 -4.87
CA SER A 40 -13.40 -8.69 -4.15
C SER A 40 -12.19 -8.87 -5.08
N THR A 41 -11.06 -8.28 -4.72
CA THR A 41 -9.74 -8.53 -5.32
C THR A 41 -8.97 -9.50 -4.44
N THR A 42 -8.35 -10.52 -5.03
CA THR A 42 -7.51 -11.48 -4.28
C THR A 42 -6.04 -11.22 -4.57
N TYR A 43 -5.30 -10.97 -3.50
CA TYR A 43 -3.86 -10.76 -3.52
C TYR A 43 -3.12 -11.98 -2.98
N ILE A 44 -1.89 -12.15 -3.48
CA ILE A 44 -0.86 -12.95 -2.86
C ILE A 44 0.19 -11.99 -2.34
N PHE A 45 0.30 -11.88 -1.02
CA PHE A 45 1.40 -11.21 -0.36
C PHE A 45 2.48 -12.26 -0.06
N ARG A 46 3.67 -12.06 -0.63
CA ARG A 46 4.84 -12.90 -0.37
C ARG A 46 5.89 -12.03 0.29
N ASP A 47 6.40 -12.50 1.41
CA ASP A 47 7.44 -11.83 2.18
C ASP A 47 8.57 -12.82 2.44
N VAL A 48 9.79 -12.47 2.05
CA VAL A 48 10.99 -13.30 2.18
C VAL A 48 12.01 -12.54 3.01
N ILE A 49 12.27 -13.03 4.21
CA ILE A 49 13.16 -12.42 5.19
C ILE A 49 14.40 -13.31 5.32
N VAL A 50 15.54 -12.77 4.94
CA VAL A 50 16.85 -13.41 5.08
C VAL A 50 17.58 -12.74 6.24
N VAL A 51 17.86 -13.51 7.28
CA VAL A 51 18.57 -13.03 8.47
C VAL A 51 19.96 -13.67 8.50
N GLU A 52 20.99 -12.84 8.52
CA GLU A 52 22.38 -13.25 8.64
C GLU A 52 22.94 -12.84 9.99
N ASN A 53 23.50 -13.80 10.73
CA ASN A 53 24.25 -13.51 11.94
C ASN A 53 25.74 -13.39 11.61
N ARG A 54 26.22 -12.15 11.45
CA ARG A 54 27.65 -11.85 11.24
C ARG A 54 28.37 -11.49 12.53
N GLY A 55 27.70 -11.62 13.68
CA GLY A 55 28.24 -11.36 15.00
C GLY A 55 28.91 -12.59 15.63
N GLY A 56 29.38 -12.39 16.87
CA GLY A 56 30.06 -13.42 17.65
C GLY A 56 29.18 -14.21 18.63
N ARG A 57 27.88 -13.89 18.75
CA ARG A 57 26.96 -14.53 19.70
C ARG A 57 25.82 -15.27 18.99
N VAL A 58 25.24 -16.24 19.67
CA VAL A 58 23.97 -16.84 19.25
C VAL A 58 22.85 -15.83 19.47
N VAL A 59 21.95 -15.70 18.51
CA VAL A 59 20.78 -14.80 18.55
C VAL A 59 19.54 -15.60 18.22
N SER A 60 18.46 -15.41 18.98
CA SER A 60 17.18 -16.03 18.67
C SER A 60 16.35 -15.15 17.73
N LEU A 61 15.50 -15.74 16.88
CA LEU A 61 14.58 -14.96 16.07
C LEU A 61 13.59 -14.16 16.94
N SER A 62 13.24 -14.62 18.14
CA SER A 62 12.46 -13.83 19.08
C SER A 62 13.15 -12.54 19.53
N ASP A 63 14.48 -12.54 19.65
CA ASP A 63 15.24 -11.37 20.09
C ASP A 63 15.15 -10.21 19.10
N ILE A 64 14.86 -10.54 17.83
CA ILE A 64 14.68 -9.59 16.73
C ILE A 64 13.23 -9.55 16.24
N GLN A 65 12.27 -10.07 17.02
CA GLN A 65 10.83 -10.07 16.72
C GLN A 65 10.47 -10.73 15.37
N LEU A 66 11.24 -11.72 14.94
CA LEU A 66 10.99 -12.53 13.75
C LEU A 66 10.52 -13.96 14.08
N ASN A 67 10.10 -14.22 15.31
CA ASN A 67 9.48 -15.49 15.73
C ASN A 67 7.97 -15.55 15.46
N TYR A 68 7.40 -14.48 14.89
CA TYR A 68 6.02 -14.41 14.45
C TYR A 68 5.87 -13.59 13.18
N VAL A 69 4.71 -13.75 12.55
CA VAL A 69 4.33 -13.04 11.34
C VAL A 69 3.07 -12.24 11.62
N ASN A 70 3.08 -10.97 11.27
CA ASN A 70 1.88 -10.14 11.30
C ASN A 70 0.89 -10.63 10.24
N VAL A 71 -0.34 -10.90 10.67
CA VAL A 71 -1.39 -11.33 9.77
C VAL A 71 -2.36 -10.17 9.55
N PRO A 72 -2.68 -9.82 8.29
CA PRO A 72 -3.69 -8.82 8.01
C PRO A 72 -4.99 -9.17 8.73
N SER A 73 -5.44 -8.25 9.58
CA SER A 73 -6.69 -8.44 10.30
C SER A 73 -7.89 -8.50 9.35
N GLY A 74 -9.00 -9.11 9.78
CA GLY A 74 -10.25 -9.17 8.99
C GLY A 74 -10.99 -7.82 8.86
N PHE A 75 -10.30 -6.69 8.96
CA PHE A 75 -10.88 -5.36 8.94
C PHE A 75 -11.57 -5.07 7.60
N TYR A 76 -12.62 -4.26 7.64
CA TYR A 76 -13.34 -3.83 6.44
C TYR A 76 -13.92 -4.98 5.59
N GLY A 77 -14.06 -6.17 6.16
CA GLY A 77 -14.57 -7.37 5.48
C GLY A 77 -13.52 -8.15 4.68
N GLN A 78 -12.23 -7.79 4.79
CA GLN A 78 -11.15 -8.57 4.16
C GLN A 78 -10.97 -9.93 4.84
N LYS A 79 -10.44 -10.91 4.10
CA LYS A 79 -10.26 -12.29 4.58
C LYS A 79 -8.89 -12.83 4.19
N VAL A 80 -8.16 -13.33 5.17
CA VAL A 80 -6.95 -14.13 4.92
C VAL A 80 -7.38 -15.59 4.72
N LYS A 81 -7.19 -16.11 3.52
CA LYS A 81 -7.64 -17.46 3.12
C LYS A 81 -6.61 -18.54 3.42
N LEU A 82 -5.34 -18.18 3.35
CA LEU A 82 -4.22 -19.10 3.47
C LEU A 82 -3.02 -18.35 4.01
N ILE A 83 -2.29 -19.01 4.90
CA ILE A 83 -0.96 -18.61 5.33
C ILE A 83 -0.08 -19.84 5.24
N LYS A 84 1.03 -19.71 4.52
CA LYS A 84 2.11 -20.69 4.47
C LYS A 84 3.38 -20.04 4.95
N VAL A 85 4.11 -20.74 5.81
CA VAL A 85 5.38 -20.28 6.36
C VAL A 85 6.43 -21.33 6.05
N TYR A 86 7.56 -20.88 5.51
CA TYR A 86 8.71 -21.73 5.21
C TYR A 86 9.92 -21.22 5.97
N VAL A 87 10.71 -22.15 6.51
CA VAL A 87 12.03 -21.87 7.08
C VAL A 87 13.04 -22.68 6.29
N ASN A 88 14.03 -22.02 5.70
CA ASN A 88 15.04 -22.62 4.83
C ASN A 88 14.42 -23.55 3.77
N GLY A 89 13.31 -23.12 3.17
CA GLY A 89 12.57 -23.85 2.13
C GLY A 89 11.66 -24.98 2.63
N SER A 90 11.67 -25.30 3.93
CA SER A 90 10.77 -26.32 4.52
C SER A 90 9.54 -25.67 5.13
N GLU A 91 8.35 -26.17 4.79
CA GLU A 91 7.10 -25.67 5.38
C GLU A 91 7.07 -25.99 6.88
N VAL A 92 6.82 -24.98 7.71
CA VAL A 92 6.76 -25.11 9.16
C VAL A 92 5.35 -24.89 9.67
N LYS A 93 5.03 -25.48 10.82
CA LYS A 93 3.79 -25.21 11.52
C LYS A 93 3.88 -23.89 12.31
N TYR A 94 2.72 -23.27 12.47
CA TYR A 94 2.54 -22.09 13.28
C TYR A 94 1.30 -22.23 14.15
N TYR A 95 1.18 -21.41 15.18
CA TYR A 95 -0.03 -21.27 15.98
C TYR A 95 -0.49 -19.81 15.99
N TRP A 96 -1.79 -19.64 16.17
CA TRP A 96 -2.41 -18.32 16.23
C TRP A 96 -2.24 -17.69 17.61
N GLY A 97 -1.92 -16.41 17.63
CA GLY A 97 -1.98 -15.60 18.83
C GLY A 97 -2.36 -14.16 18.50
N ARG A 98 -2.14 -13.28 19.48
CA ARG A 98 -2.31 -11.84 19.31
C ARG A 98 -1.07 -11.12 19.82
N ASP A 99 -0.73 -10.02 19.17
CA ASP A 99 0.23 -9.06 19.74
C ASP A 99 -0.42 -8.22 20.86
N ILE A 100 0.35 -7.30 21.42
CA ILE A 100 -0.09 -6.43 22.52
C ILE A 100 -1.21 -5.45 22.09
N ASP A 101 -1.31 -5.13 20.80
CA ASP A 101 -2.38 -4.30 20.23
C ASP A 101 -3.62 -5.13 19.84
N GLY A 102 -3.56 -6.45 20.03
CA GLY A 102 -4.64 -7.38 19.73
C GLY A 102 -4.70 -7.82 18.26
N ASN A 103 -3.72 -7.47 17.42
CA ASN A 103 -3.66 -7.93 16.03
C ASN A 103 -3.38 -9.42 15.98
N PRO A 104 -3.96 -10.16 15.02
CA PRO A 104 -3.66 -11.57 14.84
C PRO A 104 -2.23 -11.74 14.34
N VAL A 105 -1.51 -12.67 14.95
CA VAL A 105 -0.16 -13.05 14.56
C VAL A 105 -0.06 -14.57 14.45
N ALA A 106 0.80 -15.03 13.55
CA ALA A 106 1.15 -16.44 13.40
C ALA A 106 2.55 -16.67 14.01
N PHE A 107 2.60 -17.29 15.18
CA PHE A 107 3.84 -17.62 15.87
C PHE A 107 4.44 -18.93 15.35
N PHE A 108 5.75 -18.97 15.18
CA PHE A 108 6.44 -20.21 14.83
C PHE A 108 6.38 -21.20 15.98
N GLU A 109 6.16 -22.48 15.68
CA GLU A 109 6.06 -23.54 16.71
C GLU A 109 7.34 -23.63 17.55
N ARG A 110 8.49 -23.28 16.96
CA ARG A 110 9.78 -23.25 17.64
C ARG A 110 10.50 -21.98 17.27
N ASP A 111 11.06 -21.35 18.29
CA ASP A 111 12.00 -20.27 18.09
C ASP A 111 13.32 -20.82 17.54
N LEU A 112 13.98 -20.04 16.69
CA LEU A 112 15.15 -20.46 15.93
C LEU A 112 16.37 -19.69 16.39
N GLU A 113 17.40 -20.44 16.79
CA GLU A 113 18.69 -19.88 17.16
C GLU A 113 19.61 -19.78 15.93
N LEU A 114 20.12 -18.58 15.68
CA LEU A 114 21.13 -18.30 14.67
C LEU A 114 22.50 -18.29 15.33
N ARG A 115 23.34 -19.25 14.96
CA ARG A 115 24.75 -19.29 15.38
C ARG A 115 25.58 -18.26 14.60
N PRO A 116 26.73 -17.83 15.13
CA PRO A 116 27.69 -17.02 14.39
C PRO A 116 28.00 -17.59 12.99
N GLY A 117 27.94 -16.73 11.97
CA GLY A 117 28.22 -17.09 10.58
C GLY A 117 27.12 -17.86 9.88
N THR A 118 25.93 -17.99 10.48
CA THR A 118 24.78 -18.69 9.87
C THR A 118 23.74 -17.72 9.32
N THR A 119 22.93 -18.25 8.40
CA THR A 119 21.82 -17.54 7.76
C THR A 119 20.56 -18.37 7.90
N VAL A 120 19.43 -17.70 8.10
CA VAL A 120 18.10 -18.31 7.97
C VAL A 120 17.27 -17.53 6.96
N ASN A 121 16.48 -18.24 6.18
CA ASN A 121 15.47 -17.67 5.30
C ASN A 121 14.09 -18.04 5.84
N VAL A 122 13.27 -17.03 6.11
CA VAL A 122 11.86 -17.16 6.45
C VAL A 122 11.03 -16.64 5.28
N THR A 123 10.17 -17.48 4.72
CA THR A 123 9.26 -17.06 3.64
C THR A 123 7.81 -17.21 4.10
N VAL A 124 7.04 -16.14 3.97
CA VAL A 124 5.61 -16.08 4.26
C VAL A 124 4.85 -15.87 2.97
N ILE A 125 3.78 -16.65 2.78
CA ILE A 125 2.85 -16.48 1.66
C ILE A 125 1.44 -16.39 2.22
N MET A 126 0.78 -15.26 1.96
CA MET A 126 -0.60 -15.02 2.37
C MET A 126 -1.51 -14.79 1.17
N GLU A 127 -2.64 -15.48 1.14
CA GLU A 127 -3.72 -15.20 0.19
C GLU A 127 -4.80 -14.35 0.86
N ILE A 128 -4.98 -13.13 0.36
CA ILE A 128 -5.80 -12.11 1.01
C ILE A 128 -6.89 -11.67 0.04
N GLU A 129 -8.15 -11.85 0.43
CA GLU A 129 -9.32 -11.35 -0.30
C GLU A 129 -9.76 -10.01 0.29
N VAL A 130 -9.75 -8.96 -0.53
CA VAL A 130 -10.18 -7.60 -0.14
C VAL A 130 -11.47 -7.28 -0.87
N PRO A 131 -12.56 -6.91 -0.17
CA PRO A 131 -13.80 -6.55 -0.84
C PRO A 131 -13.63 -5.24 -1.62
N VAL A 132 -14.31 -5.16 -2.77
CA VAL A 132 -14.36 -3.95 -3.59
C VAL A 132 -15.10 -2.83 -2.85
N ASN A 133 -16.26 -3.18 -2.29
CA ASN A 133 -17.03 -2.30 -1.43
C ASN A 133 -16.73 -2.67 0.02
N LYS A 134 -15.76 -1.99 0.61
CA LYS A 134 -15.48 -2.07 2.04
C LYS A 134 -16.64 -1.49 2.83
N SER A 135 -16.95 -2.11 3.97
CA SER A 135 -18.02 -1.68 4.88
C SER A 135 -17.58 -0.44 5.68
N ILE A 136 -17.36 0.68 4.99
CA ILE A 136 -17.00 1.97 5.57
C ILE A 136 -18.08 2.98 5.13
N PRO A 137 -18.81 3.59 6.06
CA PRO A 137 -19.85 4.55 5.70
C PRO A 137 -19.27 5.80 5.04
N GLU A 138 -20.04 6.41 4.14
CA GLU A 138 -19.77 7.78 3.70
C GLU A 138 -20.23 8.73 4.80
N VAL A 139 -19.35 9.61 5.25
CA VAL A 139 -19.60 10.48 6.41
C VAL A 139 -19.97 11.90 5.96
N ASN A 140 -20.73 12.59 6.81
CA ASN A 140 -20.97 14.03 6.70
C ASN A 140 -20.43 14.74 7.96
N TYR A 141 -20.83 15.99 8.18
CA TYR A 141 -20.36 16.79 9.33
C TYR A 141 -21.06 16.47 10.67
N ASP A 142 -22.08 15.60 10.70
CA ASP A 142 -22.69 15.14 11.95
C ASP A 142 -21.80 14.06 12.59
N GLY A 143 -20.97 14.47 13.56
CA GLY A 143 -20.11 13.57 14.31
C GLY A 143 -20.75 12.99 15.56
N GLY A 144 -21.77 13.67 16.09
CA GLY A 144 -22.18 13.54 17.49
C GLY A 144 -21.19 14.21 18.45
N PHE A 145 -21.47 14.10 19.74
CA PHE A 145 -20.72 14.77 20.80
C PHE A 145 -19.74 13.83 21.49
N VAL A 146 -18.63 14.37 21.99
CA VAL A 146 -17.63 13.62 22.77
C VAL A 146 -18.27 12.91 23.97
N THR A 147 -19.30 13.51 24.58
CA THR A 147 -20.05 12.92 25.70
C THR A 147 -20.92 11.72 25.32
N GLU A 148 -21.19 11.49 24.02
CA GLU A 148 -21.91 10.32 23.52
C GLU A 148 -20.98 9.12 23.25
N ILE A 149 -19.66 9.27 23.43
CA ILE A 149 -18.69 8.21 23.17
C ILE A 149 -18.83 7.12 24.25
N PRO A 150 -19.00 5.83 23.86
CA PRO A 150 -19.10 4.72 24.80
C PRO A 150 -17.88 4.56 25.70
N GLU A 151 -18.11 4.23 26.98
CA GLU A 151 -17.05 4.03 27.98
C GLU A 151 -16.03 2.97 27.55
N GLU A 152 -16.47 1.93 26.82
CA GLU A 152 -15.61 0.86 26.31
C GLU A 152 -14.50 1.35 25.36
N TYR A 153 -14.64 2.53 24.76
CA TYR A 153 -13.62 3.10 23.87
C TYR A 153 -12.70 4.11 24.57
N MET A 154 -12.92 4.42 25.84
CA MET A 154 -12.12 5.43 26.56
C MET A 154 -10.66 5.01 26.73
N ASN A 155 -10.34 3.71 26.68
CA ASN A 155 -8.94 3.26 26.68
C ASN A 155 -8.15 3.80 25.48
N TYR A 156 -8.81 4.09 24.35
CA TYR A 156 -8.17 4.68 23.17
C TYR A 156 -8.03 6.20 23.25
N THR A 157 -8.41 6.84 24.36
CA THR A 157 -8.17 8.27 24.63
C THR A 157 -7.01 8.48 25.60
N VAL A 158 -6.52 7.41 26.24
CA VAL A 158 -5.48 7.51 27.28
C VAL A 158 -4.13 7.84 26.63
N ALA A 159 -3.38 8.73 27.28
CA ALA A 159 -2.01 9.03 26.91
C ALA A 159 -1.13 7.76 27.01
N THR A 160 -0.30 7.53 25.99
CA THR A 160 0.70 6.45 25.98
C THR A 160 2.10 7.05 25.85
N SER A 161 3.15 6.22 25.84
CA SER A 161 4.50 6.72 25.55
C SER A 161 4.65 7.28 24.13
N LEU A 162 3.82 6.81 23.18
CA LEU A 162 3.79 7.34 21.82
C LEU A 162 2.88 8.58 21.69
N TRP A 163 1.64 8.50 22.19
CA TRP A 163 0.66 9.60 22.12
C TRP A 163 0.56 10.33 23.47
N ASN A 164 1.62 11.04 23.84
CA ASN A 164 1.68 11.80 25.08
C ASN A 164 1.21 13.26 24.88
N TYR A 165 -0.09 13.50 24.99
CA TYR A 165 -0.66 14.86 24.93
C TYR A 165 -0.41 15.71 26.17
N SER A 166 0.25 15.17 27.21
CA SER A 166 0.69 15.95 28.38
C SER A 166 2.03 16.66 28.14
N ASP A 167 2.71 16.40 27.02
CA ASP A 167 3.88 17.18 26.63
C ASP A 167 3.47 18.66 26.43
N PRO A 168 4.18 19.63 27.04
CA PRO A 168 3.84 21.04 26.95
C PRO A 168 3.68 21.57 25.53
N ILE A 169 4.33 20.95 24.53
CA ILE A 169 4.21 21.36 23.13
C ILE A 169 2.79 21.21 22.59
N PHE A 170 1.99 20.31 23.16
CA PHE A 170 0.60 20.12 22.77
C PHE A 170 -0.37 21.09 23.46
N SER A 171 0.04 21.79 24.52
CA SER A 171 -0.86 22.59 25.38
C SER A 171 -1.78 23.54 24.60
N LYS A 172 -1.24 24.24 23.60
CA LYS A 172 -2.03 25.16 22.77
C LYS A 172 -3.12 24.42 22.00
N TYR A 173 -2.77 23.29 21.38
CA TYR A 173 -3.69 22.51 20.55
C TYR A 173 -4.75 21.82 21.40
N VAL A 174 -4.36 21.30 22.57
CA VAL A 174 -5.30 20.72 23.55
C VAL A 174 -6.33 21.78 23.96
N LEU A 175 -5.90 22.99 24.33
CA LEU A 175 -6.83 24.06 24.72
C LEU A 175 -7.78 24.46 23.57
N GLU A 176 -7.31 24.44 22.32
CA GLU A 176 -8.12 24.80 21.15
C GLU A 176 -9.24 23.80 20.84
N VAL A 177 -9.05 22.51 21.18
CA VAL A 177 -10.04 21.45 20.92
C VAL A 177 -10.87 21.09 22.13
N LYS A 178 -10.38 21.34 23.35
CA LYS A 178 -11.02 20.89 24.61
C LYS A 178 -12.41 21.49 24.86
N GLU A 179 -12.64 22.71 24.40
CA GLU A 179 -13.93 23.40 24.56
C GLU A 179 -14.95 23.03 23.46
N ARG A 180 -14.54 22.25 22.45
CA ARG A 180 -15.43 21.79 21.39
C ARG A 180 -16.11 20.51 21.85
N GLY A 181 -17.43 20.45 21.69
CA GLY A 181 -18.22 19.26 22.04
C GLY A 181 -18.43 18.31 20.86
N ASP A 182 -18.50 18.83 19.64
CA ASP A 182 -18.79 18.05 18.42
C ASP A 182 -17.52 17.38 17.87
N VAL A 183 -17.61 16.07 17.64
CA VAL A 183 -16.48 15.23 17.23
C VAL A 183 -15.98 15.59 15.83
N MET A 184 -16.87 15.88 14.89
CA MET A 184 -16.50 16.22 13.51
C MET A 184 -15.96 17.64 13.40
N GLU A 185 -16.43 18.56 14.23
CA GLU A 185 -15.85 19.88 14.38
C GLU A 185 -14.39 19.79 14.87
N ILE A 186 -14.12 18.97 15.89
CA ILE A 186 -12.75 18.73 16.39
C ILE A 186 -11.89 18.13 15.27
N ILE A 187 -12.34 17.03 14.65
CA ILE A 187 -11.60 16.35 13.58
C ILE A 187 -11.25 17.33 12.45
N THR A 188 -12.22 18.08 11.96
CA THR A 188 -12.00 19.01 10.84
C THR A 188 -11.15 20.23 11.23
N CYS A 189 -11.21 20.67 12.50
CA CYS A 189 -10.30 21.68 13.04
C CYS A 189 -8.85 21.17 13.03
N VAL A 190 -8.62 19.96 13.53
CA VAL A 190 -7.27 19.35 13.57
C VAL A 190 -6.75 19.10 12.14
N LEU A 191 -7.58 18.64 11.22
CA LEU A 191 -7.20 18.47 9.80
C LEU A 191 -6.71 19.79 9.18
N LYS A 192 -7.49 20.87 9.34
CA LYS A 192 -7.11 22.20 8.82
C LYS A 192 -5.81 22.71 9.44
N TRP A 193 -5.61 22.46 10.73
CA TRP A 193 -4.36 22.79 11.41
C TRP A 193 -3.19 22.00 10.81
N ILE A 194 -3.35 20.69 10.61
CA ILE A 194 -2.30 19.84 10.05
C ILE A 194 -1.91 20.29 8.65
N GLU A 195 -2.89 20.43 7.75
CA GLU A 195 -2.65 20.87 6.37
C GLU A 195 -1.91 22.23 6.31
N SER A 196 -2.26 23.17 7.20
CA SER A 196 -1.69 24.52 7.20
C SER A 196 -0.30 24.61 7.85
N THR A 197 0.02 23.66 8.72
CA THR A 197 1.24 23.73 9.54
C THR A 197 2.35 22.86 8.97
N PHE A 198 2.05 21.60 8.65
CA PHE A 198 3.09 20.60 8.40
C PHE A 198 3.43 20.43 6.92
N CYS A 199 4.71 20.24 6.64
CA CYS A 199 5.19 19.74 5.36
C CYS A 199 5.28 18.21 5.38
N TYR A 200 5.15 17.58 4.21
CA TYR A 200 5.41 16.16 4.03
C TYR A 200 6.92 15.94 3.84
N GLU A 201 7.53 15.17 4.73
CA GLU A 201 8.96 14.82 4.69
C GLU A 201 9.17 13.47 5.39
N THR A 202 9.91 12.55 4.76
CA THR A 202 10.21 11.23 5.32
C THR A 202 11.44 11.26 6.22
N HIS A 203 11.37 10.58 7.36
CA HIS A 203 12.47 10.47 8.31
C HIS A 203 12.77 9.02 8.68
N MET A 204 14.06 8.72 8.89
CA MET A 204 14.50 7.45 9.45
C MET A 204 15.62 7.71 10.46
N PRO A 205 15.47 7.33 11.75
CA PRO A 205 14.28 6.72 12.37
C PRO A 205 13.02 7.64 12.32
N PRO A 206 11.81 7.08 12.45
CA PRO A 206 10.58 7.86 12.60
C PRO A 206 10.61 8.74 13.84
N LEU A 207 9.97 9.92 13.76
CA LEU A 207 9.88 10.92 14.81
C LEU A 207 8.66 10.70 15.71
N LYS A 208 8.81 10.98 17.01
CA LYS A 208 7.68 11.05 17.95
C LYS A 208 6.79 12.26 17.62
N PRO A 209 5.49 12.25 18.00
CA PRO A 209 4.59 13.37 17.77
C PRO A 209 5.13 14.74 18.22
N SER A 210 5.76 14.80 19.40
CA SER A 210 6.36 16.04 19.91
C SER A 210 7.52 16.54 19.04
N GLU A 211 8.26 15.64 18.39
CA GLU A 211 9.39 15.98 17.52
C GLU A 211 8.89 16.47 16.16
N VAL A 212 7.84 15.85 15.61
CA VAL A 212 7.14 16.30 14.41
C VAL A 212 6.59 17.72 14.60
N VAL A 213 5.97 18.01 15.75
CA VAL A 213 5.48 19.37 16.08
C VAL A 213 6.63 20.39 16.16
N LYS A 214 7.78 20.03 16.74
CA LYS A 214 8.96 20.92 16.77
C LYS A 214 9.53 21.17 15.38
N ARG A 215 9.55 20.14 14.53
CA ARG A 215 10.12 20.20 13.19
C ARG A 215 9.21 20.94 12.20
N GLY A 216 7.90 20.75 12.32
CA GLY A 216 6.93 21.24 11.35
C GLY A 216 6.85 20.40 10.07
N ALA A 217 7.34 19.16 10.10
CA ALA A 217 7.26 18.23 8.98
C ALA A 217 7.26 16.76 9.44
N GLY A 218 6.61 15.90 8.66
CA GLY A 218 6.63 14.44 8.84
C GLY A 218 5.94 13.70 7.70
N ASP A 219 6.03 12.38 7.69
CA ASP A 219 5.40 11.50 6.70
C ASP A 219 4.08 10.89 7.19
N CYS A 220 3.62 9.79 6.57
CA CYS A 220 2.25 9.29 6.74
C CYS A 220 1.91 8.91 8.19
N ASP A 221 2.76 8.15 8.87
CA ASP A 221 2.54 7.71 10.25
C ASP A 221 2.91 8.81 11.26
N GLU A 222 3.96 9.59 10.99
CA GLU A 222 4.35 10.74 11.83
C GLU A 222 3.23 11.78 11.96
N LEU A 223 2.62 12.19 10.83
CA LEU A 223 1.49 13.12 10.85
C LEU A 223 0.23 12.50 11.45
N ALA A 224 -0.02 11.21 11.19
CA ALA A 224 -1.13 10.48 11.81
C ALA A 224 -0.98 10.44 13.34
N ASN A 225 0.22 10.21 13.86
CA ASN A 225 0.47 10.18 15.30
C ASN A 225 0.32 11.56 15.96
N VAL A 226 0.65 12.66 15.26
CA VAL A 226 0.32 14.03 15.74
C VAL A 226 -1.18 14.20 15.86
N MET A 227 -1.94 13.83 14.83
CA MET A 227 -3.41 13.91 14.86
C MET A 227 -4.00 13.08 16.00
N ILE A 228 -3.59 11.82 16.14
CA ILE A 228 -4.05 10.93 17.21
C ILE A 228 -3.77 11.55 18.58
N THR A 229 -2.59 12.12 18.79
CA THR A 229 -2.23 12.76 20.07
C THR A 229 -3.22 13.87 20.44
N VAL A 230 -3.58 14.74 19.48
CA VAL A 230 -4.54 15.82 19.71
C VAL A 230 -5.97 15.30 19.88
N LEU A 231 -6.41 14.33 19.07
CA LEU A 231 -7.75 13.73 19.20
C LEU A 231 -7.95 13.05 20.55
N ARG A 232 -6.96 12.27 21.00
CA ARG A 232 -6.99 11.62 22.32
C ARG A 232 -7.13 12.62 23.46
N SER A 233 -6.43 13.75 23.36
CA SER A 233 -6.52 14.84 24.36
C SER A 233 -7.92 15.47 24.44
N ALA A 234 -8.68 15.41 23.36
CA ALA A 234 -10.06 15.90 23.25
C ALA A 234 -11.09 14.86 23.69
N GLY A 235 -10.66 13.68 24.16
CA GLY A 235 -11.55 12.58 24.52
C GLY A 235 -12.10 11.80 23.32
N ILE A 236 -11.50 11.94 22.13
CA ILE A 236 -11.89 11.17 20.94
C ILE A 236 -10.99 9.92 20.84
N PRO A 237 -11.56 8.70 20.92
CA PRO A 237 -10.85 7.44 20.70
C PRO A 237 -10.17 7.45 19.33
N ALA A 238 -8.85 7.27 19.30
CA ALA A 238 -8.10 7.27 18.04
C ALA A 238 -6.89 6.35 18.11
N PHE A 239 -6.54 5.69 17.01
CA PHE A 239 -5.38 4.83 16.90
C PHE A 239 -4.80 4.85 15.47
N LEU A 240 -3.60 4.31 15.29
CA LEU A 240 -2.94 4.23 13.99
C LEU A 240 -3.30 2.90 13.32
N GLU A 241 -3.59 2.93 12.03
CA GLU A 241 -3.72 1.72 11.23
C GLU A 241 -2.75 1.77 10.06
N VAL A 242 -2.09 0.64 9.80
CA VAL A 242 -1.04 0.51 8.78
C VAL A 242 -1.48 -0.53 7.77
N GLY A 243 -1.26 -0.27 6.49
CA GLY A 243 -1.66 -1.14 5.40
C GLY A 243 -0.69 -1.19 4.24
N ALA A 244 -0.82 -2.28 3.47
CA ALA A 244 -0.10 -2.48 2.23
C ALA A 244 -0.93 -1.94 1.05
N VAL A 245 -0.36 -1.00 0.30
CA VAL A 245 -0.94 -0.43 -0.91
C VAL A 245 -0.36 -1.18 -2.12
N TYR A 246 -1.22 -1.73 -2.97
CA TYR A 246 -0.81 -2.29 -4.25
C TYR A 246 -0.44 -1.16 -5.22
N LEU A 247 0.85 -1.05 -5.51
CA LEU A 247 1.42 -0.06 -6.42
C LEU A 247 2.18 -0.78 -7.54
N PRO A 248 1.55 -1.08 -8.69
CA PRO A 248 2.22 -1.79 -9.76
C PRO A 248 3.40 -0.95 -10.26
N SER A 249 4.61 -1.45 -10.07
CA SER A 249 5.85 -0.75 -10.42
C SER A 249 6.73 -1.64 -11.29
N PRO A 250 7.28 -1.13 -12.40
CA PRO A 250 8.22 -1.89 -13.23
C PRO A 250 9.57 -2.11 -12.55
N ARG A 251 9.85 -1.43 -11.43
CA ARG A 251 11.08 -1.58 -10.66
C ARG A 251 10.79 -1.69 -9.16
N PRO A 252 11.50 -2.57 -8.45
CA PRO A 252 11.40 -2.64 -7.00
C PRO A 252 11.86 -1.32 -6.35
N ILE A 253 11.18 -0.91 -5.29
CA ILE A 253 11.69 0.13 -4.39
C ILE A 253 12.69 -0.54 -3.46
N ARG A 254 13.84 0.09 -3.24
CA ARG A 254 14.87 -0.40 -2.33
C ARG A 254 15.11 0.62 -1.23
N GLU A 255 14.90 0.22 0.01
CA GLU A 255 15.11 1.03 1.20
C GLU A 255 16.19 0.42 2.08
N ILE A 256 16.99 1.27 2.71
CA ILE A 256 18.08 0.84 3.61
C ILE A 256 17.87 1.53 4.94
N PHE A 257 17.84 0.74 6.01
CA PHE A 257 17.66 1.21 7.37
C PHE A 257 18.77 0.70 8.28
N ALA A 258 18.75 1.18 9.54
CA ALA A 258 19.64 0.72 10.60
C ALA A 258 21.12 0.66 10.17
N GLU A 259 21.63 1.71 9.53
CA GLU A 259 23.04 1.79 9.09
C GLU A 259 23.47 0.65 8.13
N GLY A 260 22.53 0.14 7.33
CA GLY A 260 22.78 -0.95 6.38
C GLY A 260 22.51 -2.35 6.94
N HIS A 261 22.05 -2.45 8.20
CA HIS A 261 21.66 -3.72 8.81
C HIS A 261 20.29 -4.22 8.36
N VAL A 262 19.47 -3.36 7.75
CA VAL A 262 18.18 -3.77 7.18
C VAL A 262 18.10 -3.24 5.75
N VAL A 263 17.80 -4.12 4.80
CA VAL A 263 17.54 -3.77 3.41
C VAL A 263 16.19 -4.32 3.01
N LEU A 264 15.29 -3.46 2.56
CA LEU A 264 13.93 -3.81 2.17
C LEU A 264 13.74 -3.60 0.66
N TYR A 265 13.20 -4.61 -0.01
CA TYR A 265 12.84 -4.59 -1.41
C TYR A 265 11.32 -4.72 -1.55
N LEU A 266 10.67 -3.69 -2.08
CA LEU A 266 9.22 -3.63 -2.25
C LEU A 266 8.84 -3.79 -3.73
N CYS A 267 8.10 -4.85 -4.04
CA CYS A 267 7.73 -5.26 -5.39
C CYS A 267 6.21 -5.24 -5.54
N ASN A 268 5.70 -4.24 -6.25
CA ASN A 268 4.25 -3.96 -6.40
C ASN A 268 3.52 -3.62 -5.09
N VAL A 269 4.25 -3.22 -4.05
CA VAL A 269 3.71 -2.88 -2.74
C VAL A 269 4.39 -1.63 -2.20
N SER A 270 3.66 -0.85 -1.41
CA SER A 270 4.20 0.18 -0.52
C SER A 270 3.42 0.13 0.79
N TRP A 271 4.02 0.62 1.87
CA TRP A 271 3.33 0.77 3.13
C TRP A 271 2.74 2.17 3.26
N HIS A 272 1.63 2.25 3.97
CA HIS A 272 0.93 3.48 4.26
C HIS A 272 0.26 3.41 5.62
N ALA A 273 0.16 4.54 6.30
CA ALA A 273 -0.48 4.63 7.60
C ALA A 273 -1.50 5.77 7.66
N TRP A 274 -2.57 5.56 8.42
CA TRP A 274 -3.64 6.53 8.60
C TRP A 274 -4.21 6.46 10.02
N VAL A 275 -4.97 7.49 10.39
CA VAL A 275 -5.68 7.54 11.66
C VAL A 275 -6.99 6.79 11.54
N VAL A 276 -7.41 6.08 12.58
CA VAL A 276 -8.78 5.63 12.75
C VAL A 276 -9.33 6.24 14.03
N ALA A 277 -10.45 6.97 13.93
CA ALA A 277 -11.07 7.66 15.07
C ALA A 277 -12.52 7.24 15.23
N TYR A 278 -13.03 7.24 16.47
CA TYR A 278 -14.43 6.93 16.73
C TYR A 278 -15.31 8.18 16.67
N THR A 279 -16.47 8.04 16.02
CA THR A 279 -17.53 9.04 16.01
C THR A 279 -18.83 8.39 16.48
N PRO A 280 -19.61 9.01 17.39
CA PRO A 280 -20.91 8.49 17.80
C PRO A 280 -21.88 8.18 16.64
N ARG A 281 -21.81 8.94 15.54
CA ARG A 281 -22.72 8.79 14.39
C ARG A 281 -22.28 7.76 13.36
N TRP A 282 -20.97 7.57 13.17
CA TRP A 282 -20.42 6.73 12.09
C TRP A 282 -19.55 5.56 12.56
N GLY A 283 -19.33 5.44 13.88
CA GLY A 283 -18.42 4.46 14.45
C GLY A 283 -16.96 4.80 14.15
N TRP A 284 -16.14 3.77 13.94
CA TRP A 284 -14.72 3.92 13.60
C TRP A 284 -14.53 4.35 12.15
N VAL A 285 -14.05 5.57 11.94
CA VAL A 285 -13.82 6.18 10.63
C VAL A 285 -12.33 6.31 10.34
N PRO A 286 -11.85 5.91 9.15
CA PRO A 286 -10.47 6.14 8.75
C PRO A 286 -10.30 7.58 8.26
N ILE A 287 -9.19 8.20 8.65
CA ILE A 287 -8.81 9.57 8.33
C ILE A 287 -7.37 9.54 7.81
N ASP A 288 -7.22 9.82 6.51
CA ASP A 288 -5.94 9.73 5.82
C ASP A 288 -5.42 11.13 5.50
N LEU A 289 -4.24 11.46 6.00
CA LEU A 289 -3.64 12.79 5.89
C LEU A 289 -2.81 12.97 4.60
N THR A 290 -2.43 11.88 3.94
CA THR A 290 -1.31 11.90 2.99
C THR A 290 -1.59 11.16 1.68
N TYR A 291 -2.55 10.23 1.64
CA TYR A 291 -2.92 9.51 0.42
C TYR A 291 -4.44 9.33 0.32
N PHE A 292 -5.15 10.35 -0.15
CA PHE A 292 -6.62 10.31 -0.26
C PHE A 292 -7.14 10.92 -1.56
N ARG A 293 -8.28 10.43 -2.04
CA ARG A 293 -8.95 10.98 -3.22
C ARG A 293 -9.42 12.41 -2.92
N GLY A 294 -8.97 13.38 -3.73
CA GLY A 294 -9.24 14.81 -3.52
C GLY A 294 -8.03 15.59 -2.98
N SER A 295 -6.94 14.89 -2.66
CA SER A 295 -5.67 15.49 -2.27
C SER A 295 -4.98 16.18 -3.45
N HIS A 296 -4.31 17.30 -3.20
CA HIS A 296 -3.39 17.95 -4.12
C HIS A 296 -2.13 18.42 -3.39
N ILE A 297 -1.04 18.54 -4.14
CA ILE A 297 0.25 18.99 -3.62
C ILE A 297 0.37 20.50 -3.81
N GLU A 298 0.69 21.20 -2.73
CA GLU A 298 1.04 22.61 -2.73
C GLU A 298 2.51 22.79 -2.38
N SER A 299 3.29 23.30 -3.33
CA SER A 299 4.69 23.69 -3.07
C SER A 299 4.71 25.06 -2.41
N SER A 300 5.25 25.11 -1.20
CA SER A 300 5.53 26.36 -0.49
C SER A 300 7.05 26.56 -0.37
N GLY A 301 7.50 27.79 -0.11
CA GLY A 301 8.92 28.06 0.18
C GLY A 301 9.47 27.28 1.40
N SER A 302 8.57 26.70 2.21
CA SER A 302 8.88 25.85 3.38
C SER A 302 8.84 24.34 3.09
N GLY A 303 8.52 23.90 1.88
CA GLY A 303 8.41 22.47 1.53
C GLY A 303 7.09 22.09 0.85
N ILE A 304 6.87 20.79 0.69
CA ILE A 304 5.67 20.20 0.08
C ILE A 304 4.58 20.05 1.14
N ARG A 305 3.38 20.55 0.86
CA ARG A 305 2.18 20.31 1.68
C ARG A 305 1.16 19.50 0.91
N ILE A 306 0.44 18.64 1.63
CA ILE A 306 -0.70 17.89 1.10
C ILE A 306 -1.98 18.58 1.57
N ARG A 307 -2.85 18.90 0.62
CA ARG A 307 -4.08 19.67 0.84
C ARG A 307 -5.28 18.93 0.29
N SER A 308 -6.43 19.11 0.92
CA SER A 308 -7.71 18.62 0.42
C SER A 308 -8.45 19.71 -0.37
N THR A 309 -9.25 19.28 -1.35
CA THR A 309 -10.22 20.18 -2.00
C THR A 309 -11.44 20.38 -1.10
N ASN A 310 -11.87 19.31 -0.43
CA ASN A 310 -12.87 19.31 0.62
C ASN A 310 -12.30 18.61 1.85
N ILE A 311 -12.41 19.20 3.04
CA ILE A 311 -11.82 18.64 4.27
C ILE A 311 -12.32 17.22 4.58
N LEU A 312 -13.54 16.87 4.17
CA LEU A 312 -14.07 15.51 4.35
C LEU A 312 -13.45 14.47 3.40
N ASP A 313 -12.68 14.90 2.39
CA ASP A 313 -11.94 13.99 1.50
C ASP A 313 -10.87 13.18 2.25
N HIS A 314 -10.33 13.72 3.36
CA HIS A 314 -9.46 12.95 4.26
C HIS A 314 -10.15 11.70 4.81
N ILE A 315 -11.47 11.75 4.98
CA ILE A 315 -12.28 10.61 5.43
C ILE A 315 -12.78 9.89 4.19
N ASN A 316 -13.72 10.48 3.45
CA ASN A 316 -14.44 9.81 2.35
C ASN A 316 -13.56 9.42 1.16
N GLY A 317 -12.36 10.01 1.05
CA GLY A 317 -11.34 9.68 0.05
C GLY A 317 -10.19 8.83 0.57
N ALA A 318 -10.15 8.45 1.86
CA ALA A 318 -9.04 7.72 2.47
C ALA A 318 -8.61 6.49 1.66
N ALA A 319 -7.30 6.23 1.55
CA ALA A 319 -6.73 5.14 0.75
C ALA A 319 -7.38 3.79 1.05
N VAL A 320 -7.63 3.54 2.35
CA VAL A 320 -8.21 2.28 2.82
C VAL A 320 -9.58 1.97 2.25
N ARG A 321 -10.32 2.94 1.68
CA ARG A 321 -11.59 2.65 0.97
C ARG A 321 -11.38 1.89 -0.34
N SER A 322 -10.19 1.96 -0.94
CA SER A 322 -9.85 1.25 -2.16
C SER A 322 -9.65 -0.26 -1.92
N SER A 323 -10.04 -1.06 -2.90
CA SER A 323 -9.73 -2.50 -2.93
C SER A 323 -8.23 -2.80 -3.10
N HIS A 324 -7.45 -1.77 -3.47
CA HIS A 324 -6.00 -1.83 -3.65
C HIS A 324 -5.20 -1.63 -2.35
N VAL A 325 -5.88 -1.45 -1.22
CA VAL A 325 -5.24 -1.30 0.09
C VAL A 325 -5.65 -2.46 0.98
N ILE A 326 -4.68 -3.17 1.55
CA ILE A 326 -4.90 -4.21 2.56
C ILE A 326 -4.62 -3.59 3.92
N ALA A 327 -5.62 -3.52 4.81
CA ALA A 327 -5.39 -3.07 6.18
C ALA A 327 -4.65 -4.19 6.92
N PHE A 328 -3.45 -3.92 7.43
CA PHE A 328 -2.57 -4.97 7.94
C PHE A 328 -2.65 -5.05 9.46
N THR A 329 -2.29 -3.97 10.13
CA THR A 329 -2.16 -3.93 11.59
C THR A 329 -2.70 -2.62 12.17
N ARG A 330 -3.13 -2.66 13.43
CA ARG A 330 -3.50 -1.49 14.23
C ARG A 330 -2.50 -1.31 15.35
N VAL A 331 -2.03 -0.10 15.53
CA VAL A 331 -1.24 0.30 16.70
C VAL A 331 -2.16 1.09 17.60
N THR A 332 -2.45 0.57 18.79
CA THR A 332 -3.43 1.10 19.74
C THR A 332 -2.81 1.56 21.04
N VAL A 333 -1.75 0.86 21.48
CA VAL A 333 -0.98 1.12 22.70
C VAL A 333 0.52 1.05 22.48
N THR A 334 0.99 0.23 21.52
CA THR A 334 2.43 0.01 21.29
C THR A 334 3.15 1.26 20.86
N ASP A 335 4.37 1.39 21.36
CA ASP A 335 5.31 2.40 20.93
C ASP A 335 6.29 1.81 19.91
N TYR A 336 5.81 1.61 18.69
CA TYR A 336 6.58 0.98 17.62
C TYR A 336 7.86 1.76 17.27
N ILE A 337 7.90 3.08 17.55
CA ILE A 337 9.09 3.90 17.36
C ILE A 337 10.16 3.50 18.38
N GLU A 338 9.79 3.34 19.66
CA GLU A 338 10.73 2.86 20.68
C GLU A 338 11.15 1.40 20.44
N GLU A 339 10.24 0.54 19.97
CA GLU A 339 10.58 -0.84 19.58
C GLU A 339 11.55 -0.88 18.40
N TYR A 340 11.32 -0.07 17.37
CA TYR A 340 12.25 0.10 16.26
C TYR A 340 13.63 0.55 16.73
N LEU A 341 13.70 1.53 17.63
CA LEU A 341 14.99 2.01 18.16
C LEU A 341 15.72 0.94 18.97
N LYS A 342 15.00 0.13 19.75
CA LYS A 342 15.57 -1.02 20.48
C LYS A 342 16.07 -2.09 19.53
N GLN A 343 15.25 -2.48 18.55
CA GLN A 343 15.61 -3.48 17.54
C GLN A 343 16.81 -3.01 16.71
N ARG A 344 16.82 -1.76 16.25
CA ARG A 344 17.94 -1.13 15.54
C ARG A 344 19.24 -1.23 16.33
N ARG A 345 19.24 -0.85 17.62
CA ARG A 345 20.42 -0.97 18.49
C ARG A 345 20.87 -2.43 18.58
N PHE A 346 19.94 -3.35 18.82
CA PHE A 346 20.23 -4.76 18.90
C PHE A 346 20.87 -5.30 17.60
N LEU A 347 20.33 -4.98 16.43
CA LEU A 347 20.87 -5.44 15.14
C LEU A 347 22.30 -4.94 14.92
N ILE A 348 22.57 -3.67 15.21
CA ILE A 348 23.89 -3.06 15.06
C ILE A 348 24.89 -3.68 16.03
N GLU A 349 24.57 -3.71 17.33
CA GLU A 349 25.46 -4.23 18.38
C GLU A 349 25.80 -5.71 18.21
N ASN A 350 24.89 -6.49 17.61
CA ASN A 350 25.06 -7.92 17.40
C ASN A 350 25.48 -8.28 15.97
N SER A 351 25.72 -7.29 15.10
CA SER A 351 26.09 -7.51 13.70
C SER A 351 25.12 -8.46 12.98
N ILE A 352 23.83 -8.26 13.22
CA ILE A 352 22.74 -8.98 12.56
C ILE A 352 22.29 -8.16 11.36
N TYR A 353 22.14 -8.83 10.22
CA TYR A 353 21.71 -8.21 8.96
C TYR A 353 20.42 -8.88 8.50
N ILE A 354 19.46 -8.07 8.07
CA ILE A 354 18.16 -8.50 7.55
C ILE A 354 18.03 -7.99 6.12
N THR A 355 17.75 -8.88 5.19
CA THR A 355 17.32 -8.53 3.84
C THR A 355 15.91 -9.05 3.64
N GLU A 356 14.99 -8.16 3.33
CA GLU A 356 13.56 -8.47 3.23
C GLU A 356 13.03 -8.15 1.83
N TYR A 357 12.28 -9.07 1.24
CA TYR A 357 11.66 -8.93 -0.07
C TYR A 357 10.16 -9.12 0.05
N GLN A 358 9.43 -8.03 -0.13
CA GLN A 358 7.99 -8.03 -0.09
C GLN A 358 7.41 -7.85 -1.48
N ARG A 359 6.46 -8.72 -1.82
CA ARG A 359 5.79 -8.70 -3.11
C ARG A 359 4.29 -8.83 -2.93
N LEU A 360 3.54 -7.96 -3.61
CA LEU A 360 2.09 -8.07 -3.69
C LEU A 360 1.66 -8.35 -5.13
N THR A 361 1.03 -9.50 -5.37
CA THR A 361 0.59 -9.93 -6.70
C THR A 361 -0.92 -10.09 -6.73
N ILE A 362 -1.58 -9.63 -7.79
CA ILE A 362 -3.01 -9.91 -7.97
C ILE A 362 -3.18 -11.33 -8.52
N LYS A 363 -3.81 -12.21 -7.74
CA LYS A 363 -4.19 -13.57 -8.18
C LYS A 363 -5.51 -13.58 -8.95
N LYS A 364 -6.47 -12.76 -8.51
CA LYS A 364 -7.78 -12.62 -9.17
C LYS A 364 -8.21 -11.16 -9.10
N VAL A 365 -8.41 -10.57 -10.28
CA VAL A 365 -8.80 -9.17 -10.45
C VAL A 365 -10.32 -9.04 -10.43
N THR A 366 -10.84 -8.06 -9.69
CA THR A 366 -12.03 -7.33 -10.14
C THR A 366 -11.56 -6.16 -10.97
N ARG A 367 -12.13 -5.95 -12.17
CA ARG A 367 -11.88 -4.72 -12.91
C ARG A 367 -12.61 -3.57 -12.20
N GLU A 368 -12.03 -3.01 -11.14
CA GLU A 368 -12.19 -1.57 -10.91
C GLU A 368 -11.47 -0.86 -12.06
N PRO A 369 -12.03 0.19 -12.67
CA PRO A 369 -11.26 0.99 -13.60
C PRO A 369 -10.04 1.52 -12.85
N LEU A 370 -8.84 1.23 -13.37
CA LEU A 370 -7.62 1.92 -12.94
C LEU A 370 -7.90 3.43 -12.99
N PRO A 371 -7.34 4.26 -12.09
CA PRO A 371 -7.68 5.67 -12.04
C PRO A 371 -7.47 6.32 -13.42
N GLN A 372 -8.31 7.31 -13.75
CA GLN A 372 -8.51 7.85 -15.11
C GLN A 372 -7.22 8.21 -15.90
N TYR A 373 -6.08 8.42 -15.24
CA TYR A 373 -4.80 8.73 -15.86
C TYR A 373 -4.21 7.59 -16.73
N TYR A 374 -4.62 6.32 -16.54
CA TYR A 374 -4.16 5.21 -17.40
C TYR A 374 -4.83 5.16 -18.78
N TYR A 375 -6.08 5.64 -18.92
CA TYR A 375 -6.83 5.59 -20.19
C TYR A 375 -6.29 6.57 -21.24
N VAL A 376 -5.66 7.66 -20.81
CA VAL A 376 -5.01 8.66 -21.68
C VAL A 376 -3.79 8.07 -22.40
N LEU A 377 -3.11 7.09 -21.79
CA LEU A 377 -1.99 6.35 -22.37
C LEU A 377 -2.41 5.25 -23.36
N ALA A 378 -3.57 4.62 -23.14
CA ALA A 378 -4.10 3.58 -24.03
C ALA A 378 -4.73 4.14 -25.32
N ILE A 379 -5.37 5.32 -25.25
CA ILE A 379 -5.97 5.96 -26.43
C ILE A 379 -4.88 6.59 -27.33
N SER A 380 -3.81 7.13 -26.72
CA SER A 380 -2.67 7.67 -27.47
C SER A 380 -1.89 6.58 -28.22
N THR A 381 -1.77 5.37 -27.66
CA THR A 381 -1.11 4.24 -28.34
C THR A 381 -1.94 3.66 -29.50
N LEU A 382 -3.27 3.60 -29.40
CA LEU A 382 -4.15 3.18 -30.49
C LEU A 382 -4.19 4.19 -31.65
N ALA A 383 -4.18 5.50 -31.35
CA ALA A 383 -4.09 6.55 -32.37
C ALA A 383 -2.74 6.49 -33.11
N VAL A 384 -1.64 6.22 -32.39
CA VAL A 384 -0.32 6.02 -33.00
C VAL A 384 -0.27 4.77 -33.88
N LEU A 385 -0.88 3.65 -33.46
CA LEU A 385 -0.97 2.41 -34.26
C LEU A 385 -1.81 2.57 -35.53
N ALA A 386 -2.93 3.28 -35.48
CA ALA A 386 -3.75 3.59 -36.66
C ALA A 386 -3.02 4.52 -37.65
N THR A 387 -2.24 5.47 -37.12
CA THR A 387 -1.37 6.34 -37.92
C THR A 387 -0.20 5.54 -38.52
N PHE A 388 0.35 4.57 -37.78
CA PHE A 388 1.42 3.69 -38.24
C PHE A 388 0.95 2.69 -39.31
N LEU A 389 -0.27 2.16 -39.20
CA LEU A 389 -0.89 1.28 -40.20
C LEU A 389 -1.21 2.02 -41.50
N SER A 390 -1.76 3.24 -41.41
CA SER A 390 -2.03 4.07 -42.59
C SER A 390 -0.73 4.51 -43.29
N LEU A 391 0.31 4.86 -42.54
CA LEU A 391 1.66 5.12 -43.07
C LEU A 391 2.32 3.87 -43.68
N ASN A 392 2.12 2.67 -43.11
CA ASN A 392 2.67 1.43 -43.65
C ASN A 392 1.94 0.94 -44.91
N LEU A 393 0.62 1.12 -45.00
CA LEU A 393 -0.14 0.86 -46.22
C LEU A 393 0.26 1.83 -47.34
N TRP A 394 0.52 3.10 -46.99
CA TRP A 394 1.08 4.08 -47.91
C TRP A 394 2.51 3.69 -48.36
N LYS A 395 3.40 3.28 -47.45
CA LYS A 395 4.76 2.81 -47.78
C LYS A 395 4.80 1.52 -48.62
N ARG A 396 3.83 0.61 -48.49
CA ARG A 396 3.71 -0.62 -49.30
C ARG A 396 3.36 -0.37 -50.77
N SER A 397 3.01 0.86 -51.15
CA SER A 397 2.76 1.27 -52.54
C SER A 397 4.01 1.69 -53.32
N ARG A 398 5.23 1.53 -52.74
CA ARG A 398 6.51 1.74 -53.43
C ARG A 398 7.36 0.46 -53.49
N PRO A 399 7.99 0.13 -54.64
CA PRO A 399 8.74 -1.12 -54.80
C PRO A 399 10.26 -1.00 -54.54
N LEU A 400 10.78 -2.07 -53.91
CA LEU A 400 12.17 -2.61 -53.90
C LEU A 400 13.22 -1.90 -52.99
N LYS A 401 14.21 -2.55 -52.37
CA LYS A 401 14.96 -3.81 -52.66
C LYS A 401 15.34 -4.58 -51.36
N LYS A 402 15.51 -5.91 -51.50
CA LYS A 402 16.06 -6.86 -50.49
C LYS A 402 17.59 -6.84 -50.47
N ASN A 403 18.20 -7.23 -49.34
CA ASN A 403 19.31 -8.19 -49.28
C ASN A 403 19.49 -8.82 -47.88
N LEU A 404 19.96 -10.07 -47.89
CA LEU A 404 20.10 -11.07 -46.82
C LEU A 404 21.42 -10.84 -46.02
N THR A 405 21.76 -11.48 -44.87
CA THR A 405 21.85 -12.92 -44.53
C THR A 405 22.30 -13.13 -43.05
N LYS A 406 21.86 -14.26 -42.44
CA LYS A 406 22.55 -15.30 -41.58
C LYS A 406 23.58 -14.89 -40.48
N SER A 407 23.83 -15.62 -39.37
CA SER A 407 23.36 -16.86 -38.74
C SER A 407 23.98 -17.04 -37.33
N SER A 408 23.32 -17.85 -36.48
CA SER A 408 23.82 -18.93 -35.58
C SER A 408 24.83 -18.66 -34.42
N VAL A 409 24.48 -18.97 -33.15
CA VAL A 409 24.86 -20.18 -32.33
C VAL A 409 26.22 -20.00 -31.61
N ASN A 410 26.55 -20.31 -30.34
CA ASN A 410 26.00 -21.15 -29.25
C ASN A 410 26.57 -20.72 -27.86
N SER A 411 25.86 -21.16 -26.81
CA SER A 411 26.23 -21.56 -25.42
C SER A 411 27.63 -21.29 -24.80
N ILE A 412 27.65 -20.98 -23.49
CA ILE A 412 28.31 -21.77 -22.42
C ILE A 412 27.70 -21.38 -21.04
N VAL A 413 27.57 -22.40 -20.18
CA VAL A 413 27.04 -22.41 -18.81
C VAL A 413 28.07 -21.87 -17.81
N ASN A 414 27.63 -21.04 -16.87
CA ASN A 414 28.34 -20.74 -15.62
C ASN A 414 27.30 -20.61 -14.49
N CYS A 415 27.50 -21.36 -13.41
CA CYS A 415 26.65 -21.32 -12.22
C CYS A 415 26.79 -19.96 -11.52
N SER A 416 25.72 -19.17 -11.55
CA SER A 416 25.61 -17.86 -10.90
C SER A 416 24.58 -17.85 -9.78
N VAL A 417 24.70 -16.81 -8.96
CA VAL A 417 23.95 -16.44 -7.77
C VAL A 417 22.52 -15.99 -8.17
N ASP A 418 21.83 -16.82 -8.93
CA ASP A 418 20.66 -16.41 -9.75
C ASP A 418 19.31 -16.64 -9.09
N HIS A 419 19.26 -17.13 -7.85
CA HIS A 419 17.98 -17.27 -7.13
C HIS A 419 17.57 -16.05 -6.30
N ILE A 420 18.25 -14.91 -6.46
CA ILE A 420 17.97 -13.68 -5.69
C ILE A 420 17.35 -12.58 -6.57
N GLU A 421 17.55 -12.59 -7.89
CA GLU A 421 16.96 -11.59 -8.82
C GLU A 421 15.62 -12.03 -9.45
N GLU A 422 15.28 -13.32 -9.46
CA GLU A 422 13.99 -13.82 -9.97
C GLU A 422 12.78 -13.39 -9.10
N GLU A 423 13.00 -12.96 -7.86
CA GLU A 423 11.93 -12.61 -6.94
C GLU A 423 11.34 -11.21 -7.18
N CYS A 424 11.91 -10.40 -8.07
CA CYS A 424 11.38 -9.08 -8.46
C CYS A 424 11.34 -8.82 -9.99
N THR A 425 11.54 -9.84 -10.83
CA THR A 425 11.34 -9.71 -12.27
C THR A 425 9.85 -9.55 -12.65
N PRO A 426 9.50 -8.64 -13.57
CA PRO A 426 8.17 -8.53 -14.13
C PRO A 426 7.89 -9.72 -15.06
N ILE A 427 6.70 -10.34 -14.93
CA ILE A 427 6.17 -11.29 -15.93
C ILE A 427 5.66 -10.51 -17.15
#